data_AF-A0ABD4HS42-F1
#
_entry.id   AF-A0ABD4HS42-F1
#
_cell.length_a   1.000
_cell.length_b   1.000
_cell.length_c   1.000
_cell.angle_alpha   90.00
_cell.angle_beta   90.00
_cell.angle_gamma   90.00
#
_symmetry.space_group_name_H-M   'P 1'
#
loop_
_entity.id
_entity.type
_entity.pdbx_description
1 polymer ?
#
loop_
_entity_poly.entity_id
_entity_poly.type
_entity_poly.pdbx_seq_one_letter_code
_entity_poly.pdbx_strand_id
1 'polypeptide(L)'
;MTKVMIFGTQDPLSSVIRKQLLARDETLVLYVPKKNQTTLLDPQRESMFQGDLLDLGRILRGMIGCEIVCLCEMPEPQVTWRIIEAMKLLDLTRIVCLVKPEESLLSDQIPETKTTHKKARSSQMTLSIRMIEEAMCDYTILHLPAFFA
;
A
#
# COMPACT_ATOMS: atom_id res chain seq x y z
N MET A 1 -18.84 -6.53 7.63
CA MET A 1 -18.56 -5.54 6.58
C MET A 1 -17.40 -4.71 7.07
N THR A 2 -16.23 -5.00 6.53
CA THR A 2 -14.96 -4.38 6.84
C THR A 2 -14.70 -3.23 5.88
N LYS A 3 -14.16 -2.13 6.40
CA LYS A 3 -13.76 -0.98 5.58
C LYS A 3 -12.25 -0.98 5.34
N VAL A 4 -11.83 -1.11 4.08
CA VAL A 4 -10.42 -1.27 3.70
C VAL A 4 -9.91 -0.04 2.97
N MET A 5 -8.83 0.55 3.46
CA MET A 5 -8.11 1.63 2.78
C MET A 5 -7.04 1.04 1.86
N ILE A 6 -7.05 1.40 0.58
CA ILE A 6 -6.14 0.86 -0.44
C ILE A 6 -5.23 1.97 -0.97
N PHE A 7 -3.92 1.75 -0.86
CA PHE A 7 -2.87 2.53 -1.51
C PHE A 7 -2.29 1.76 -2.71
N GLY A 8 -1.69 2.47 -3.68
CA GLY A 8 -1.15 1.83 -4.88
C GLY A 8 -2.23 1.47 -5.91
N THR A 9 -3.24 2.32 -6.10
CA THR A 9 -4.40 2.06 -6.97
C THR A 9 -4.10 1.96 -8.47
N GLN A 10 -2.87 2.30 -8.88
CA GLN A 10 -2.40 2.12 -10.26
C GLN A 10 -1.80 0.73 -10.49
N ASP A 11 -1.54 -0.02 -9.41
CA ASP A 11 -1.01 -1.36 -9.51
C ASP A 11 -2.05 -2.31 -10.12
N PRO A 12 -1.69 -3.17 -11.10
CA PRO A 12 -2.62 -4.12 -11.69
C PRO A 12 -3.28 -5.07 -10.67
N LEU A 13 -2.55 -5.48 -9.61
CA LEU A 13 -3.09 -6.33 -8.56
C LEU A 13 -4.09 -5.58 -7.69
N SER A 14 -3.99 -4.25 -7.58
CA SER A 14 -5.00 -3.43 -6.90
C SER A 14 -6.39 -3.67 -7.49
N SER A 15 -6.51 -3.74 -8.83
CA SER A 15 -7.79 -4.03 -9.49
C SER A 15 -8.32 -5.43 -9.15
N VAL A 16 -7.45 -6.43 -9.07
CA VAL A 16 -7.83 -7.81 -8.71
C VAL A 16 -8.29 -7.87 -7.26
N ILE A 17 -7.54 -7.26 -6.34
CA ILE A 17 -7.86 -7.21 -4.91
C ILE A 17 -9.19 -6.49 -4.69
N ARG A 18 -9.39 -5.33 -5.32
CA ARG A 18 -10.65 -4.58 -5.24
C ARG A 18 -11.84 -5.44 -5.65
N LYS A 19 -11.77 -6.15 -6.78
CA LYS A 19 -12.84 -7.06 -7.22
C LYS A 19 -13.12 -8.17 -6.21
N GLN A 20 -12.08 -8.77 -5.64
CA GLN A 20 -12.24 -9.84 -4.64
C GLN A 20 -12.85 -9.34 -3.34
N LEU A 21 -12.45 -8.16 -2.87
CA LEU A 21 -13.03 -7.55 -1.66
C LEU A 21 -14.48 -7.12 -1.89
N LEU A 22 -14.80 -6.51 -3.03
CA LEU A 22 -16.18 -6.17 -3.40
C LEU A 22 -17.06 -7.41 -3.55
N ALA A 23 -16.52 -8.54 -4.03
CA ALA A 23 -17.27 -9.80 -4.09
C ALA A 23 -17.58 -10.38 -2.70
N ARG A 24 -16.83 -9.97 -1.66
CA ARG A 24 -17.05 -10.33 -0.25
C ARG A 24 -17.88 -9.32 0.52
N ASP A 25 -18.47 -8.36 -0.19
CA ASP A 25 -19.28 -7.28 0.38
C ASP A 25 -18.53 -6.33 1.31
N GLU A 26 -17.25 -6.10 1.03
CA GLU A 26 -16.43 -5.12 1.73
C GLU A 26 -16.58 -3.72 1.14
N THR A 27 -16.30 -2.70 1.97
CA THR A 27 -16.27 -1.30 1.53
C THR A 27 -14.84 -0.81 1.40
N LEU A 28 -14.57 -0.05 0.33
CA LEU A 28 -13.22 0.34 -0.03
C LEU A 28 -13.06 1.86 -0.03
N VAL A 29 -11.92 2.30 0.47
CA VAL A 29 -11.45 3.67 0.30
C VAL A 29 -10.17 3.61 -0.52
N LEU A 30 -10.17 4.27 -1.67
CA LEU A 30 -9.06 4.28 -2.59
C LEU A 30 -8.27 5.58 -2.40
N TYR A 31 -7.02 5.49 -1.99
CA TYR A 31 -6.12 6.64 -2.02
C TYR A 31 -5.48 6.76 -3.40
N VAL A 32 -5.64 7.91 -4.03
CA VAL A 32 -5.12 8.18 -5.38
C VAL A 32 -4.23 9.43 -5.34
N PRO A 33 -2.95 9.34 -5.78
CA PRO A 33 -2.12 10.51 -5.90
C PRO A 33 -2.77 11.58 -6.80
N LYS A 34 -2.59 12.87 -6.47
CA LYS A 34 -3.20 14.02 -7.19
C LYS A 34 -3.02 14.01 -8.72
N LYS A 35 -1.94 13.43 -9.22
CA LYS A 35 -1.63 13.37 -10.66
C LYS A 35 -2.26 12.16 -11.36
N ASN A 36 -2.79 11.20 -10.60
CA ASN A 36 -3.30 9.95 -11.12
C ASN A 36 -4.82 9.97 -11.12
N GLN A 37 -5.40 9.13 -11.97
CA GLN A 37 -6.85 8.87 -11.99
C GLN A 37 -7.08 7.37 -11.82
N THR A 38 -8.20 7.00 -11.22
CA THR A 38 -8.68 5.63 -11.19
C THR A 38 -10.20 5.65 -11.34
N THR A 39 -10.75 4.62 -11.95
CA THR A 39 -12.19 4.43 -12.03
C THR A 39 -12.69 3.62 -10.84
N LEU A 40 -13.85 4.02 -10.31
CA LEU A 40 -14.57 3.22 -9.33
C LEU A 40 -15.23 2.04 -10.04
N LEU A 41 -15.02 0.84 -9.51
CA LEU A 41 -15.67 -0.39 -9.95
C LEU A 41 -17.10 -0.48 -9.41
N ASP A 42 -17.31 0.02 -8.19
CA ASP A 42 -18.61 0.07 -7.54
C ASP A 42 -18.76 1.38 -6.74
N PRO A 43 -19.41 2.42 -7.29
CA PRO A 43 -19.53 3.72 -6.63
C PRO A 43 -20.33 3.72 -5.31
N GLN A 44 -21.08 2.65 -5.00
CA GLN A 44 -21.82 2.56 -3.73
C GLN A 44 -20.94 2.07 -2.58
N ARG A 45 -19.91 1.29 -2.90
CA ARG A 45 -19.03 0.64 -1.90
C ARG A 45 -17.59 1.09 -1.99
N GLU A 46 -17.21 1.77 -3.07
CA GLU A 46 -15.91 2.41 -3.20
C GLU A 46 -16.04 3.93 -3.09
N SER A 47 -15.15 4.51 -2.30
CA SER A 47 -14.91 5.96 -2.26
C SER A 47 -13.48 6.25 -2.66
N MET A 48 -13.23 7.42 -3.25
CA MET A 48 -11.90 7.83 -3.68
C MET A 48 -11.47 9.10 -2.95
N PHE A 49 -10.28 9.06 -2.37
CA PHE A 49 -9.61 10.22 -1.80
C PHE A 49 -8.39 10.54 -2.62
N GLN A 50 -8.42 11.70 -3.28
CA GLN A 50 -7.30 12.17 -4.07
C GLN A 50 -6.45 13.17 -3.27
N GLY A 51 -5.13 13.00 -3.27
CA GLY A 51 -4.26 13.84 -2.44
C GLY A 51 -2.77 13.66 -2.65
N ASP A 52 -2.00 14.39 -1.85
CA ASP A 52 -0.56 14.21 -1.70
C ASP A 52 -0.30 13.21 -0.56
N LEU A 53 0.48 12.18 -0.85
CA LEU A 53 0.86 11.12 0.10
C LEU A 53 1.73 11.63 1.28
N LEU A 54 2.20 12.87 1.23
CA LEU A 54 2.88 13.53 2.35
C LEU A 54 1.95 14.39 3.21
N ASP A 55 0.71 14.64 2.77
CA ASP A 55 -0.31 15.37 3.54
C ASP A 55 -1.02 14.43 4.52
N LEU A 56 -0.54 14.42 5.77
CA LEU A 56 -1.10 13.61 6.85
C LEU A 56 -2.60 13.86 7.05
N GLY A 57 -3.06 15.12 6.96
CA GLY A 57 -4.47 15.46 7.16
C GLY A 57 -5.39 14.90 6.06
N ARG A 58 -4.87 14.72 4.84
CA ARG A 58 -5.58 14.00 3.76
C ARG A 58 -5.65 12.51 4.05
N ILE A 59 -4.53 11.90 4.47
CA ILE A 59 -4.46 10.47 4.78
C ILE A 59 -5.42 10.14 5.92
N LEU A 60 -5.39 10.91 7.01
CA LEU A 60 -6.29 10.73 8.15
C LEU A 60 -7.75 10.75 7.71
N ARG A 61 -8.18 11.73 6.91
CA ARG A 61 -9.57 11.81 6.43
C ARG A 61 -10.02 10.60 5.62
N GLY A 62 -9.16 10.05 4.78
CA GLY A 62 -9.47 8.83 4.03
C GLY A 62 -9.51 7.59 4.93
N MET A 63 -8.66 7.55 5.96
CA MET A 63 -8.51 6.41 6.85
C MET A 63 -9.57 6.34 7.96
N ILE A 64 -10.34 7.41 8.21
CA ILE A 64 -11.42 7.41 9.21
C ILE A 64 -12.42 6.26 8.96
N GLY A 65 -12.59 5.45 10.02
CA GLY A 65 -13.48 4.30 10.05
C GLY A 65 -12.99 3.09 9.24
N CYS A 66 -11.78 3.14 8.67
CA CYS A 66 -11.17 1.96 8.07
C CYS A 66 -10.63 1.04 9.17
N GLU A 67 -10.68 -0.26 8.91
CA GLU A 67 -10.21 -1.32 9.82
C GLU A 67 -8.92 -1.98 9.33
N ILE A 68 -8.64 -1.88 8.02
CA ILE A 68 -7.45 -2.47 7.40
C ILE A 68 -6.86 -1.47 6.41
N VAL A 69 -5.53 -1.33 6.44
CA VAL A 69 -4.76 -0.67 5.36
C VAL A 69 -4.16 -1.74 4.46
N CYS A 70 -4.35 -1.60 3.16
CA CYS A 70 -3.75 -2.44 2.13
C CYS A 70 -2.81 -1.61 1.25
N LEU A 71 -1.53 -2.00 1.20
CA LEU A 71 -0.53 -1.40 0.32
C LEU A 71 -0.31 -2.34 -0.87
N CYS A 72 -0.83 -1.96 -2.05
CA CYS A 72 -0.66 -2.74 -3.29
C CYS A 72 0.69 -2.50 -3.97
N GLU A 73 1.36 -1.40 -3.61
CA GLU A 73 2.73 -1.06 -4.00
C GLU A 73 3.42 -0.55 -2.74
N MET A 74 4.68 -0.94 -2.51
CA MET A 74 5.42 -0.46 -1.34
C MET A 74 5.76 1.02 -1.53
N PRO A 75 5.34 1.92 -0.61
CA PRO A 75 5.67 3.33 -0.72
C PRO A 75 7.11 3.62 -0.30
N GLU A 76 7.63 4.78 -0.72
CA GLU A 76 8.90 5.30 -0.21
C GLU A 76 8.85 5.58 1.30
N PRO A 77 9.98 5.52 2.03
CA PRO A 77 10.02 5.64 3.49
C PRO A 77 9.27 6.83 4.07
N GLN A 78 9.34 8.00 3.42
CA GLN A 78 8.64 9.20 3.89
C GLN A 78 7.13 9.05 3.86
N VAL A 79 6.60 8.40 2.82
CA VAL A 79 5.17 8.11 2.69
C VAL A 79 4.77 7.00 3.66
N THR A 80 5.60 5.95 3.78
CA THR A 80 5.39 4.86 4.75
C THR A 80 5.28 5.40 6.17
N TRP A 81 6.15 6.33 6.57
CA TRP A 81 6.06 7.01 7.86
C TRP A 81 4.72 7.70 8.05
N ARG A 82 4.24 8.44 7.04
CA ARG A 82 2.96 9.17 7.11
C ARG A 82 1.76 8.24 7.23
N ILE A 83 1.81 7.09 6.56
CA ILE A 83 0.77 6.06 6.68
C ILE A 83 0.78 5.48 8.11
N ILE A 84 1.94 5.10 8.64
CA ILE A 84 2.09 4.58 10.00
C ILE A 84 1.64 5.62 11.05
N GLU A 85 2.03 6.88 10.87
CA GLU A 85 1.63 7.99 11.75
C GLU A 85 0.11 8.16 11.74
N ALA A 86 -0.54 8.14 10.57
CA ALA A 86 -1.99 8.20 10.46
C ALA A 86 -2.68 7.00 11.13
N MET A 87 -2.13 5.79 10.95
CA MET A 87 -2.65 4.59 11.59
C MET A 87 -2.58 4.68 13.11
N LYS A 88 -1.44 5.11 13.67
CA LYS A 88 -1.27 5.31 15.11
C LYS A 88 -2.22 6.35 15.68
N LEU A 89 -2.46 7.45 14.97
CA LEU A 89 -3.39 8.50 15.40
C LEU A 89 -4.86 8.07 15.36
N LEU A 90 -5.19 7.02 14.61
CA LEU A 90 -6.54 6.47 14.48
C LEU A 90 -6.71 5.11 15.17
N ASP A 91 -5.72 4.70 15.98
CA ASP A 91 -5.68 3.39 16.64
C ASP A 91 -5.88 2.19 15.69
N LEU A 92 -5.46 2.35 14.43
CA LEU A 92 -5.57 1.31 13.42
C LEU A 92 -4.35 0.39 13.47
N THR A 93 -4.56 -0.91 13.68
CA THR A 93 -3.47 -1.85 13.97
C THR A 93 -3.13 -2.80 12.82
N ARG A 94 -4.06 -3.03 11.88
CA ARG A 94 -3.92 -4.03 10.81
C ARG A 94 -3.44 -3.41 9.50
N ILE A 95 -2.31 -3.92 8.98
CA ILE A 95 -1.79 -3.56 7.65
C ILE A 95 -1.40 -4.79 6.83
N VAL A 96 -1.75 -4.80 5.55
CA VAL A 96 -1.38 -5.84 4.59
C VAL A 96 -0.59 -5.20 3.45
N CYS A 97 0.61 -5.70 3.20
CA CYS A 97 1.52 -5.15 2.20
C CYS A 97 1.85 -6.18 1.13
N LEU A 98 1.78 -5.78 -0.13
CA LEU A 98 2.31 -6.54 -1.24
C LEU A 98 3.73 -6.05 -1.53
N VAL A 99 4.68 -6.97 -1.62
CA VAL A 99 6.08 -6.67 -1.93
C VAL A 99 6.45 -7.41 -3.20
N LYS A 100 6.74 -6.66 -4.26
CA LYS A 100 7.20 -7.22 -5.53
C LYS A 100 8.68 -7.65 -5.45
N PRO A 101 9.16 -8.52 -6.34
CA PRO A 101 10.55 -8.98 -6.30
C PRO A 101 11.56 -7.84 -6.38
N GLU A 102 11.29 -6.80 -7.17
CA GLU A 102 12.14 -5.61 -7.28
C GLU A 102 12.19 -4.73 -6.02
N GLU A 103 11.23 -4.91 -5.12
CA GLU A 103 11.12 -4.22 -3.83
C GLU A 103 11.67 -5.07 -2.67
N SER A 104 11.96 -6.35 -2.93
CA SER A 104 12.39 -7.33 -1.92
C SER A 104 13.90 -7.41 -1.77
N LEU A 105 14.36 -7.58 -0.53
CA LEU A 105 15.73 -7.98 -0.15
C LEU A 105 16.20 -9.29 -0.81
N LEU A 106 15.27 -10.17 -1.19
CA LEU A 106 15.59 -11.44 -1.84
C LEU A 106 16.19 -11.24 -3.24
N SER A 107 16.05 -10.04 -3.82
CA SER A 107 16.67 -9.71 -5.10
C SER A 107 18.19 -9.56 -5.03
N ASP A 108 18.77 -9.30 -3.84
CA ASP A 108 20.23 -9.25 -3.65
C ASP A 108 20.88 -10.65 -3.64
N GLN A 109 20.11 -11.73 -3.49
CA GLN A 109 20.60 -13.11 -3.59
C GLN A 109 20.63 -13.64 -5.03
N ILE A 110 20.19 -12.84 -6.01
CA ILE A 110 20.20 -13.21 -7.43
C ILE A 110 21.29 -12.38 -8.12
N PRO A 111 22.39 -13.00 -8.58
CA PRO A 111 23.52 -12.29 -9.16
C PRO A 111 23.22 -11.88 -10.59
N GLU A 112 22.34 -10.90 -10.80
CA GLU A 112 22.10 -10.35 -12.14
C GLU A 112 22.13 -8.82 -12.15
N THR A 113 23.15 -8.33 -12.86
CA THR A 113 23.31 -7.03 -13.52
C THR A 113 22.11 -6.07 -13.42
N LYS A 114 21.99 -5.33 -12.32
CA LYS A 114 21.06 -4.20 -12.24
C LYS A 114 21.82 -2.92 -11.95
N THR A 115 21.59 -1.93 -12.82
CA THR A 115 22.10 -0.57 -12.77
C THR A 115 21.90 0.07 -11.38
N THR A 116 22.85 0.90 -10.97
CA THR A 116 22.94 1.54 -9.64
C THR A 116 21.62 2.16 -9.13
N HIS A 117 20.79 2.71 -10.01
CA HIS A 117 19.50 3.29 -9.65
C HIS A 117 18.45 2.26 -9.15
N LYS A 118 18.45 1.04 -9.68
CA LYS A 118 17.51 -0.02 -9.23
C LYS A 118 17.85 -0.52 -7.83
N LYS A 119 19.15 -0.57 -7.48
CA LYS A 119 19.61 -0.94 -6.13
C LYS A 119 19.21 0.09 -5.08
N ALA A 120 19.34 1.38 -5.38
CA ALA A 120 18.92 2.45 -4.48
C ALA A 120 17.42 2.39 -4.16
N ARG A 121 16.56 2.22 -5.18
CA ARG A 121 15.11 2.06 -4.96
C ARG A 121 14.78 0.81 -4.13
N SER A 122 15.42 -0.32 -4.41
CA SER A 122 15.23 -1.56 -3.62
C SER A 122 15.61 -1.37 -2.14
N SER A 123 16.71 -0.65 -1.86
CA SER A 123 17.12 -0.35 -0.48
C SER A 123 16.13 0.56 0.27
N GLN A 124 15.49 1.51 -0.43
CA GLN A 124 14.45 2.36 0.14
C GLN A 124 13.17 1.57 0.48
N MET A 125 12.75 0.68 -0.41
CA MET A 125 11.56 -0.16 -0.15
C MET A 125 11.80 -1.16 0.98
N THR A 126 13.02 -1.67 1.08
CA THR A 126 13.46 -2.48 2.22
C THR A 126 13.34 -1.71 3.54
N LEU A 127 13.71 -0.43 3.55
CA LEU A 127 13.55 0.41 4.74
C LEU A 127 12.06 0.61 5.09
N SER A 128 11.19 0.86 4.11
CA SER A 128 9.74 0.94 4.33
C SER A 128 9.16 -0.33 4.95
N ILE A 129 9.61 -1.50 4.48
CA ILE A 129 9.20 -2.79 5.04
C ILE A 129 9.57 -2.88 6.52
N ARG A 130 10.84 -2.59 6.86
CA ARG A 130 11.31 -2.62 8.26
C ARG A 130 10.55 -1.63 9.15
N MET A 131 10.26 -0.43 8.63
CA MET A 131 9.48 0.56 9.36
C MET A 131 8.09 0.03 9.74
N ILE A 132 7.44 -0.74 8.85
CA ILE A 132 6.15 -1.36 9.13
C ILE A 132 6.31 -2.47 10.17
N GLU A 133 7.31 -3.33 10.02
CA GLU A 133 7.59 -4.44 10.95
C GLU A 133 7.88 -3.94 12.37
N GLU A 134 8.61 -2.83 12.51
CA GLU A 134 8.96 -2.22 13.80
C GLU A 134 7.79 -1.42 14.41
N ALA A 135 6.94 -0.81 13.59
CA ALA A 135 5.90 0.09 14.06
C ALA A 135 4.55 -0.58 14.35
N MET A 136 4.27 -1.74 13.75
CA MET A 136 2.95 -2.37 13.75
C MET A 136 3.01 -3.75 14.39
N CYS A 137 2.05 -4.07 15.25
CA CYS A 137 1.96 -5.39 15.88
C CYS A 137 1.24 -6.43 15.00
N ASP A 138 0.37 -5.99 14.09
CA ASP A 138 -0.48 -6.86 13.28
C ASP A 138 -0.31 -6.56 11.77
N TYR A 139 0.87 -6.88 11.25
CA TYR A 139 1.18 -6.75 9.83
C TYR A 139 1.16 -8.09 9.10
N THR A 140 0.92 -8.05 7.80
CA THR A 140 1.16 -9.17 6.89
C THR A 140 1.85 -8.67 5.65
N ILE A 141 3.05 -9.19 5.37
CA ILE A 141 3.83 -8.88 4.17
C ILE A 141 3.77 -10.08 3.23
N LEU A 142 3.26 -9.87 2.03
CA LEU A 142 3.17 -10.88 0.98
C LEU A 142 4.24 -10.60 -0.07
N HIS A 143 5.29 -11.41 -0.07
CA HIS A 143 6.32 -11.38 -1.11
C HIS A 143 5.81 -12.11 -2.35
N LEU A 144 5.64 -11.36 -3.44
CA LEU A 144 5.10 -11.86 -4.69
C LEU A 144 6.20 -12.47 -5.56
N PRO A 145 5.93 -13.58 -6.28
CA PRO A 145 6.87 -14.15 -7.23
C PRO A 145 6.97 -13.28 -8.49
N ALA A 146 8.06 -13.41 -9.25
CA ALA A 146 8.39 -12.57 -10.40
C ALA A 146 7.44 -12.65 -11.62
N PHE A 147 6.39 -13.47 -11.55
CA PHE A 147 5.41 -13.62 -12.61
C PHE A 147 4.44 -12.42 -12.76
N PHE A 148 4.50 -11.45 -11.85
CA PHE A 148 3.61 -10.28 -11.82
C PHE A 148 4.31 -8.95 -12.18
N ALA A 149 5.53 -9.00 -12.73
CA ALA A 149 6.32 -7.81 -13.10
C ALA A 149 6.15 -7.41 -14.57
#